data_AF-A0A183JAX0-F1
#
_entry.id   AF-A0A183JAX0-F1
#
_cell.length_a   1.000
_cell.length_b   1.000
_cell.length_c   1.000
_cell.angle_alpha   90.00
_cell.angle_beta   90.00
_cell.angle_gamma   90.00
#
_symmetry.space_group_name_H-M   'P 1'
#
loop_
_entity.id
_entity.type
_entity.pdbx_description
1 polymer ?
#
loop_
_entity_poly.entity_id
_entity_poly.type
_entity_poly.pdbx_seq_one_letter_code
_entity_poly.pdbx_strand_id
1 'polypeptide(L)' 'MSGAVAETFLYHNYFPEDQDFTEIIRQAEDAIEAGVYPKRIVQGSSGSYFVRNLSNVIWFYFTNI' A
#
# COMPACT_ATOMS: atom_id res chain seq x y z
N MET A 1 -9.17 -25.01 17.09
CA MET A 1 -8.30 -23.89 16.68
C MET A 1 -8.78 -23.44 15.30
N SER A 2 -9.74 -22.53 15.24
CA SER A 2 -10.57 -22.31 14.05
C SER A 2 -11.01 -20.84 14.04
N GLY A 3 -10.81 -20.16 12.91
CA GLY A 3 -11.29 -18.79 12.66
C GLY A 3 -10.16 -17.79 12.40
N ALA A 4 -9.37 -17.45 13.42
CA ALA A 4 -8.53 -16.25 13.36
C ALA A 4 -7.31 -16.31 12.43
N VAL A 5 -6.68 -17.49 12.26
CA VAL A 5 -5.43 -17.62 11.50
C VAL A 5 -5.61 -17.52 9.99
N ALA A 6 -6.78 -17.88 9.45
CA ALA A 6 -7.03 -17.85 8.01
C ALA A 6 -7.26 -16.42 7.51
N GLU A 7 -7.89 -15.56 8.32
CA GLU A 7 -8.13 -14.16 7.95
C GLU A 7 -6.85 -13.32 7.94
N THR A 8 -5.86 -13.67 8.77
CA THR A 8 -4.61 -12.90 8.86
C THR A 8 -3.79 -12.97 7.57
N PHE A 9 -3.84 -14.10 6.84
CA PHE A 9 -3.13 -14.24 5.56
C PHE A 9 -3.75 -13.43 4.42
N LEU A 10 -5.02 -13.02 4.54
CA LEU A 10 -5.69 -12.20 3.51
C LEU A 10 -5.19 -10.75 3.49
N TYR A 11 -4.59 -10.28 4.60
CA TYR A 11 -4.08 -8.92 4.75
C TYR A 11 -2.57 -8.79 4.50
N HIS A 12 -1.92 -9.87 4.07
CA HIS A 12 -0.49 -9.86 3.86
C HIS A 12 -0.17 -9.53 2.39
N ASN A 13 0.25 -8.30 2.13
CA ASN A 13 0.69 -7.85 0.81
C ASN A 13 2.05 -8.50 0.45
N TYR A 14 2.00 -9.72 -0.09
CA TYR A 14 3.18 -10.43 -0.59
C TYR A 14 2.89 -11.03 -1.95
N PHE A 15 3.71 -10.63 -2.92
CA PHE A 15 3.57 -11.01 -4.32
C PHE A 15 4.82 -11.78 -4.71
N PRO A 16 4.86 -13.11 -4.48
CA PRO A 16 6.07 -13.91 -4.69
C PRO A 16 6.57 -13.89 -6.15
N GLU A 17 5.64 -13.70 -7.09
CA GLU A 17 5.92 -13.58 -8.52
C GLU A 17 6.49 -12.21 -8.93
N ASP A 18 6.39 -11.20 -8.05
CA ASP A 18 6.83 -9.83 -8.32
C ASP A 18 7.47 -9.23 -7.05
N GLN A 19 8.76 -9.51 -6.88
CA GLN A 19 9.55 -9.04 -5.75
C GLN A 19 9.71 -7.52 -5.76
N ASP A 20 9.81 -6.91 -6.94
CA ASP A 20 9.92 -5.46 -7.08
C ASP A 20 8.63 -4.80 -6.59
N PHE A 21 7.47 -5.29 -7.00
CA PHE A 21 6.19 -4.79 -6.50
C PHE A 21 6.03 -5.01 -5.00
N THR A 22 6.45 -6.17 -4.48
CA THR A 22 6.45 -6.44 -3.03
C THR A 22 7.26 -5.38 -2.27
N GLU A 23 8.45 -5.06 -2.74
CA GLU A 23 9.33 -4.03 -2.14
C GLU A 23 8.67 -2.64 -2.16
N ILE A 24 8.01 -2.29 -3.26
CA ILE A 24 7.26 -1.02 -3.38
C ILE A 24 6.15 -0.92 -2.33
N ILE A 25 5.39 -2.00 -2.12
CA ILE A 25 4.33 -2.03 -1.12
C ILE A 25 4.92 -1.96 0.30
N ARG A 26 6.05 -2.62 0.57
CA ARG A 26 6.74 -2.52 1.87
C ARG A 26 7.19 -1.11 2.18
N GLN A 27 7.79 -0.41 1.22
CA GLN A 27 8.18 0.99 1.40
C GLN A 27 6.98 1.92 1.64
N ALA A 28 5.81 1.60 1.09
CA ALA A 28 4.58 2.34 1.38
C ALA A 28 4.07 2.07 2.80
N GLU A 29 4.09 0.82 3.26
CA GLU A 29 3.74 0.45 4.64
C GLU A 29 4.66 1.16 5.64
N ASP A 30 5.98 1.09 5.44
CA ASP A 30 6.99 1.78 6.27
C ASP A 30 6.76 3.30 6.32
N ALA A 31 6.42 3.91 5.18
CA ALA A 31 6.13 5.33 5.10
C ALA A 31 4.88 5.71 5.92
N ILE A 32 3.82 4.89 5.85
CA ILE A 32 2.59 5.08 6.63
C ILE A 32 2.89 4.95 8.13
N GLU A 33 3.66 3.93 8.53
CA GLU A 33 4.07 3.74 9.93
C GLU A 33 4.92 4.91 10.45
N ALA A 34 5.75 5.51 9.60
CA ALA A 34 6.51 6.73 9.90
C ALA A 34 5.66 8.02 9.86
N GLY A 35 4.35 7.95 9.58
CA GLY A 35 3.43 9.09 9.53
C GLY A 35 3.40 9.86 8.21
N VAL A 36 4.02 9.32 7.15
CA VAL A 36 3.94 9.86 5.78
C VAL A 36 2.72 9.25 5.07
N TYR A 37 1.56 9.87 5.27
CA TYR A 37 0.31 9.37 4.72
C TYR A 37 0.11 9.65 3.22
N PRO A 38 -0.60 8.77 2.50
CA PRO A 38 -0.99 9.01 1.10
C PRO A 38 -1.79 10.29 0.93
N LYS A 39 -1.57 11.00 -0.18
CA LYS A 39 -2.29 12.25 -0.48
C LYS A 39 -3.36 12.05 -1.53
N ARG A 40 -4.58 12.49 -1.24
CA ARG A 40 -5.72 12.38 -2.16
C ARG A 40 -5.48 13.16 -3.45
N ILE A 41 -5.86 12.58 -4.57
CA ILE A 41 -5.86 13.21 -5.88
C ILE A 41 -7.20 13.93 -6.06
N VAL A 42 -7.15 15.26 -6.21
CA VAL A 42 -8.38 16.08 -6.31
C VAL A 42 -9.04 15.95 -7.70
N GLN A 43 -8.25 15.75 -8.75
CA GLN A 43 -8.71 15.68 -10.14
C GLN A 43 -8.80 14.25 -10.70
N GLY A 44 -8.89 13.24 -9.83
CA GLY A 44 -8.98 11.81 -10.19
C GLY A 44 -10.34 11.19 -9.88
N SER A 45 -10.45 9.86 -10.03
CA SER A 45 -11.62 9.11 -9.54
C SER A 45 -11.83 9.35 -8.04
N SER A 46 -13.09 9.29 -7.58
CA SER A 46 -13.47 9.52 -6.19
C SER A 46 -12.93 8.41 -5.27
N GLY A 47 -11.65 8.49 -4.90
CA GLY A 47 -10.96 7.45 -4.15
C GLY A 47 -9.48 7.28 -4.48
N SER A 48 -8.90 8.15 -5.33
CA SER A 48 -7.50 8.03 -5.74
C SER A 48 -6.52 8.72 -4.78
N TYR A 49 -5.39 8.07 -4.48
CA TYR A 49 -4.30 8.62 -3.65
C TYR A 49 -2.92 8.43 -4.30
N PHE A 50 -2.03 9.42 -4.12
CA PHE A 50 -0.61 9.28 -4.36
C PHE A 50 0.06 8.71 -3.12
N VAL A 51 0.65 7.53 -3.26
CA VAL A 51 1.49 6.89 -2.23
C VAL A 51 2.95 7.23 -2.47
N ARG A 52 3.69 7.48 -1.40
CA ARG A 52 5.10 7.87 -1.46
C ARG A 52 5.93 7.03 -0.49
N ASN A 53 7.22 6.94 -0.78
CA ASN A 53 8.19 6.44 0.20
C ASN A 53 8.67 7.57 1.13
N LEU A 54 9.54 7.21 2.08
CA LEU A 54 10.19 8.15 3.02
C LEU A 54 10.98 9.27 2.32
N SER A 55 11.47 9.02 1.11
CA SER A 55 12.15 10.02 0.26
C SER A 55 11.19 10.92 -0.52
N ASN A 56 9.88 10.84 -0.27
CA ASN A 56 8.80 11.59 -0.95
C ASN A 56 8.64 11.30 -2.46
N VAL A 57 9.24 10.25 -2.99
CA VAL A 57 9.02 9.82 -4.38
C VAL A 57 7.65 9.18 -4.48
N ILE A 58 6.86 9.55 -5.51
CA ILE A 58 5.56 8.92 -5.77
C ILE A 58 5.79 7.59 -6.48
N TRP A 59 5.28 6.50 -5.93
CA TRP A 59 5.47 5.16 -6.49
C TRP A 59 4.26 4.64 -7.26
N PHE A 60 3.04 4.85 -6.75
CA PHE A 60 1.84 4.33 -7.40
C PHE A 60 0.57 5.10 -7.05
N TYR A 61 -0.46 4.87 -7.87
CA TYR A 61 -1.82 5.36 -7.66
C TYR A 61 -2.64 4.25 -7.01
N PHE A 62 -3.33 4.56 -5.91
CA PHE A 62 -4.29 3.65 -5.30
C PHE A 62 -5.70 4.18 -5.55
N THR A 63 -6.60 3.38 -6.13
CA THR A 63 -8.02 3.71 -6.29
C THR A 63 -8.86 2.69 -5.53
N ASN A 64 -9.90 3.15 -4.84
CA ASN A 64 -10.96 2.25 -4.39
C ASN A 64 -11.67 1.67 -5.63
N ILE A 65 -11.77 0.34 -5.73
CA ILE A 65 -12.57 -0.38 -6.73
C ILE A 65 -13.74 -1.01 -5.99
#